data_AF-A0A2I1KSJ6-F1
#
_entry.id   AF-A0A2I1KSJ6-F1
#
_cell.length_a   1.000
_cell.length_b   1.000
_cell.length_c   1.000
_cell.angle_alpha   90.00
_cell.angle_beta   90.00
_cell.angle_gamma   90.00
#
_symmetry.space_group_name_H-M   'P 1'
#
loop_
_entity.id
_entity.type
_entity.pdbx_description
1 polymer ?
#
loop_
_entity_poly.entity_id
_entity_poly.type
_entity_poly.pdbx_seq_one_letter_code
_entity_poly.pdbx_strand_id
1 'polypeptide(L)'
;MASKIPFILGLGAGYVLGTRAGRAQYERIKAAATHVAEQPFVREKVDSASAKATSFARQQGEALTDKVVDAVKERLFGAPAQQPAAPAQPIEVDDAEVRSV
;
A
#
# COMPACT_ATOMS: atom_id res chain seq x y z
N MET A 1 -14.18 8.94 8.04
CA MET A 1 -12.84 8.29 8.10
C MET A 1 -12.78 6.90 7.44
N ALA A 2 -13.91 6.24 7.12
CA ALA A 2 -13.93 4.87 6.58
C ALA A 2 -13.37 4.69 5.15
N SER A 3 -13.32 5.74 4.31
CA SER A 3 -12.90 5.63 2.90
C SER A 3 -11.44 5.24 2.69
N LYS A 4 -10.60 5.35 3.72
CA LYS A 4 -9.16 5.05 3.63
C LYS A 4 -8.82 3.62 4.05
N ILE A 5 -9.75 2.92 4.72
CA ILE A 5 -9.55 1.55 5.20
C ILE A 5 -9.18 0.58 4.06
N PRO A 6 -9.95 0.50 2.95
CA PRO A 6 -9.61 -0.42 1.85
C PRO A 6 -8.27 -0.06 1.19
N PHE A 7 -7.93 1.23 1.14
CA PHE A 7 -6.65 1.70 0.59
C PHE A 7 -5.47 1.28 1.46
N ILE A 8 -5.56 1.45 2.79
CA ILE A 8 -4.51 1.04 3.73
C ILE A 8 -4.35 -0.48 3.73
N LEU A 9 -5.47 -1.23 3.70
CA LEU A 9 -5.46 -2.69 3.59
C LEU A 9 -4.79 -3.16 2.29
N GLY A 10 -5.17 -2.58 1.15
CA GLY A 10 -4.59 -2.92 -0.15
C GLY A 10 -3.10 -2.59 -0.23
N LEU A 11 -2.69 -1.42 0.28
CA LEU A 11 -1.28 -1.01 0.32
C LEU A 11 -0.48 -1.92 1.24
N GLY A 12 -0.99 -2.24 2.44
CA GLY A 12 -0.32 -3.15 3.37
C GLY A 12 -0.13 -4.54 2.79
N ALA A 13 -1.18 -5.11 2.18
CA ALA A 13 -1.09 -6.41 1.50
C ALA A 13 -0.11 -6.36 0.32
N GLY A 14 -0.18 -5.31 -0.52
CA GLY A 14 0.72 -5.12 -1.65
C GLY A 14 2.19 -4.93 -1.24
N TYR A 15 2.45 -4.23 -0.14
CA TYR A 15 3.80 -4.06 0.40
C TYR A 15 4.38 -5.39 0.90
N VAL A 16 3.59 -6.19 1.62
CA VAL A 16 4.06 -7.49 2.12
C VAL A 16 4.33 -8.48 0.98
N LEU A 17 3.50 -8.48 -0.07
CA LEU A 17 3.70 -9.36 -1.23
C LEU A 17 4.75 -8.85 -2.23
N GLY A 18 4.88 -7.53 -2.40
CA GLY A 18 5.72 -6.91 -3.43
C GLY A 18 7.13 -6.55 -2.96
N THR A 19 7.36 -6.40 -1.66
CA THR A 19 8.70 -6.09 -1.14
C THR A 19 9.46 -7.35 -0.75
N ARG A 20 10.77 -7.35 -1.05
CA ARG A 20 11.66 -8.47 -0.72
C ARG A 20 11.75 -8.73 0.79
N ALA A 21 11.59 -7.68 1.60
CA ALA A 21 11.59 -7.76 3.07
C ALA A 21 10.24 -8.23 3.66
N GLY A 22 9.14 -8.11 2.92
CA GLY A 22 7.81 -8.50 3.37
C GLY A 22 7.64 -10.00 3.63
N ARG A 23 8.43 -10.85 2.96
CA ARG A 23 8.40 -12.31 3.13
C ARG A 23 8.65 -12.76 4.58
N ALA A 24 9.54 -12.09 5.31
CA ALA A 24 9.85 -12.47 6.69
C ALA A 24 8.63 -12.31 7.61
N GLN A 25 7.79 -11.30 7.37
CA GLN A 25 6.56 -11.09 8.12
C GLN A 25 5.40 -11.90 7.54
N TYR A 26 5.42 -12.20 6.24
CA TYR A 26 4.45 -13.09 5.61
C TYR A 26 4.43 -14.47 6.28
N GLU A 27 5.59 -15.07 6.54
CA GLU A 27 5.66 -16.39 7.19
C GLU A 27 5.03 -16.38 8.60
N ARG A 28 5.16 -15.27 9.34
CA ARG A 28 4.54 -15.11 10.67
C ARG A 28 3.02 -14.95 10.59
N ILE A 29 2.54 -14.23 9.59
CA ILE A 29 1.11 -13.94 9.42
C ILE A 29 0.38 -15.10 8.73
N LYS A 30 1.10 -15.92 7.96
CA LYS A 30 0.55 -17.08 7.22
C LYS A 30 -0.21 -18.04 8.13
N ALA A 31 0.34 -18.39 9.29
CA ALA A 31 -0.33 -19.29 10.23
C ALA A 31 -1.69 -18.73 10.71
N ALA A 32 -1.73 -17.44 11.05
CA ALA A 32 -2.97 -16.77 11.44
C ALA A 32 -3.95 -16.67 10.26
N ALA A 33 -3.45 -16.36 9.06
CA ALA A 33 -4.26 -16.30 7.85
C ALA A 33 -4.88 -17.67 7.51
N THR A 34 -4.11 -18.75 7.64
CA THR A 34 -4.60 -20.13 7.42
C THR A 34 -5.70 -20.48 8.42
N HIS A 35 -5.51 -20.20 9.70
CA HIS A 35 -6.54 -20.45 10.72
C HIS A 35 -7.84 -19.69 10.46
N VAL A 36 -7.76 -18.44 10.01
CA VAL A 36 -8.94 -17.64 9.66
C VAL A 36 -9.60 -18.17 8.40
N ALA A 37 -8.82 -18.54 7.38
CA ALA A 37 -9.34 -19.11 6.13
C ALA A 37 -10.03 -20.48 6.32
N GLU A 38 -9.64 -21.24 7.34
CA GLU A 38 -10.26 -22.53 7.66
C GLU A 38 -11.63 -22.40 8.32
N GLN A 39 -12.01 -21.23 8.83
CA GLN A 39 -13.30 -21.05 9.50
C GLN A 39 -14.48 -21.15 8.51
N PRO A 40 -15.57 -21.86 8.87
CA PRO A 40 -16.72 -22.06 7.97
C PRO A 40 -17.43 -20.75 7.61
N PHE A 41 -17.47 -19.79 8.54
CA PHE A 41 -18.01 -18.45 8.30
C PHE A 41 -17.24 -17.69 7.22
N VAL A 42 -15.92 -17.88 7.12
CA VAL A 42 -15.10 -17.22 6.11
C VAL A 42 -15.35 -17.83 4.74
N ARG A 43 -15.48 -19.15 4.64
CA ARG A 43 -15.81 -19.84 3.38
C ARG A 43 -17.14 -19.36 2.79
N GLU A 44 -18.20 -19.33 3.60
CA GLU A 44 -19.52 -18.89 3.16
C GLU A 44 -19.54 -17.42 2.69
N LYS A 45 -18.80 -16.55 3.40
CA LYS A 45 -18.62 -15.14 3.04
C LYS A 45 -17.81 -14.99 1.76
N VAL A 46 -16.74 -15.79 1.59
CA VAL A 46 -15.90 -15.80 0.39
C VAL A 46 -16.67 -16.29 -0.82
N ASP A 47 -17.46 -17.35 -0.71
CA ASP A 47 -18.26 -17.88 -1.81
C ASP A 47 -19.29 -16.85 -2.29
N SER A 48 -20.01 -16.24 -1.33
CA SER A 48 -20.97 -15.17 -1.61
C SER A 48 -20.31 -13.92 -2.21
N ALA A 49 -19.11 -13.57 -1.73
CA ALA A 49 -18.34 -12.45 -2.25
C ALA A 49 -17.75 -12.76 -3.64
N SER A 50 -17.33 -13.98 -3.90
CA SER A 50 -16.75 -14.45 -5.17
C SER A 50 -17.79 -14.40 -6.30
N ALA A 51 -19.02 -14.82 -6.01
CA ALA A 51 -20.12 -14.72 -6.97
C ALA A 51 -20.40 -13.25 -7.36
N LYS A 52 -20.44 -12.36 -6.37
CA LYS A 52 -20.64 -10.91 -6.60
C LYS A 52 -19.45 -10.26 -7.29
N ALA A 53 -18.23 -10.63 -6.89
CA ALA A 53 -16.99 -10.13 -7.48
C ALA A 53 -16.89 -10.54 -8.96
N THR A 54 -17.24 -11.78 -9.30
CA THR A 54 -17.25 -12.26 -10.69
C THR A 54 -18.25 -11.48 -11.54
N SER A 55 -19.46 -11.24 -11.03
CA SER A 55 -20.48 -10.44 -11.73
C SER A 55 -20.01 -8.99 -11.92
N PHE A 56 -19.44 -8.39 -10.88
CA PHE A 56 -18.94 -7.01 -10.92
C PHE A 56 -17.73 -6.88 -11.86
N ALA A 57 -16.80 -7.83 -11.82
CA ALA A 57 -15.65 -7.88 -12.73
C ALA A 57 -16.07 -8.01 -14.18
N ARG A 58 -17.09 -8.82 -14.49
CA ARG A 58 -17.63 -8.93 -15.87
C ARG A 58 -18.33 -7.65 -16.33
N GLN A 59 -19.04 -6.96 -15.45
CA GLN A 59 -19.83 -5.78 -15.81
C GLN A 59 -19.02 -4.47 -15.81
N GLN A 60 -18.01 -4.36 -14.94
CA GLN A 60 -17.29 -3.12 -14.68
C GLN A 60 -15.77 -3.27 -14.78
N GLY A 61 -15.26 -4.47 -15.07
CA GLY A 61 -13.81 -4.73 -15.11
C GLY A 61 -13.10 -3.95 -16.21
N GLU A 62 -13.67 -3.86 -17.41
CA GLU A 62 -13.01 -3.22 -18.56
C GLU A 62 -12.85 -1.70 -18.34
N ALA A 63 -13.95 -1.00 -18.06
CA ALA A 63 -13.94 0.44 -17.81
C ALA A 63 -13.15 0.84 -16.56
N LEU A 64 -13.03 -0.05 -15.57
CA LEU A 64 -12.23 0.21 -14.37
C LEU A 64 -10.74 -0.08 -14.60
N THR A 65 -10.42 -1.04 -15.47
CA THR A 65 -9.03 -1.37 -15.85
C THR A 65 -8.40 -0.19 -16.57
N ASP A 66 -9.08 0.41 -17.55
CA ASP A 66 -8.56 1.57 -18.28
C ASP A 66 -8.28 2.75 -17.35
N LYS A 67 -9.21 3.07 -16.45
CA LYS A 67 -9.03 4.15 -15.46
C LYS A 67 -7.86 3.90 -14.51
N VAL A 68 -7.63 2.65 -14.12
CA VAL A 68 -6.49 2.28 -13.26
C VAL A 68 -5.19 2.40 -14.05
N VAL A 69 -5.15 1.95 -15.30
CA VAL A 69 -3.97 2.07 -16.17
C VAL A 69 -3.63 3.54 -16.40
N ASP A 70 -4.62 4.38 -16.71
CA ASP A 70 -4.42 5.82 -16.89
C ASP A 70 -3.95 6.50 -15.61
N ALA A 71 -4.54 6.19 -14.45
CA ALA A 71 -4.11 6.75 -13.18
C ALA A 71 -2.67 6.33 -12.83
N VAL A 72 -2.29 5.07 -13.07
CA VAL A 72 -0.92 4.61 -12.86
C VAL A 72 0.04 5.29 -13.84
N LYS A 73 -0.35 5.44 -15.11
CA LYS A 73 0.45 6.13 -16.12
C LYS A 73 0.64 7.60 -15.76
N GLU A 74 -0.40 8.31 -15.38
CA GLU A 74 -0.34 9.71 -14.95
C GLU A 74 0.51 9.86 -13.68
N ARG A 75 0.46 8.91 -12.75
CA ARG A 75 1.27 8.98 -11.52
C ARG A 75 2.72 8.59 -11.73
N LEU A 76 3.00 7.66 -12.65
CA LEU A 76 4.34 7.18 -12.94
C LEU A 76 5.10 8.14 -13.88
N PHE A 77 4.41 8.71 -14.86
CA PHE A 77 4.99 9.58 -15.88
C PHE A 77 4.67 11.06 -15.67
N GLY A 78 3.67 11.40 -14.87
CA GLY A 78 3.30 12.76 -14.49
C GLY A 78 3.75 13.16 -13.08
N ALA A 79 4.31 12.25 -12.29
CA ALA A 79 5.16 12.68 -11.17
C ALA A 79 6.39 13.37 -11.77
N PRO A 80 6.68 14.64 -11.44
CA PRO A 80 7.98 15.20 -11.77
C PRO A 80 8.99 14.28 -11.09
N ALA A 81 9.83 13.63 -11.89
CA ALA A 81 11.05 13.03 -11.40
C ALA A 81 11.68 14.04 -10.45
N GLN A 82 11.78 13.65 -9.18
CA GLN A 82 12.50 14.31 -8.11
C GLN A 82 13.31 15.50 -8.65
N GLN A 83 12.74 16.69 -8.67
CA GLN A 83 13.51 17.87 -8.97
C GLN A 83 14.49 18.00 -7.80
N PRO A 84 15.82 17.96 -8.05
CA PRO A 84 16.80 18.12 -6.99
C PRO A 84 16.72 19.57 -6.50
N ALA A 85 15.99 19.78 -5.42
CA ALA A 85 15.92 21.04 -4.69
C ALA A 85 15.99 20.66 -3.20
N ALA A 86 16.96 21.07 -2.40
CA ALA A 86 17.87 22.21 -2.48
C ALA A 86 19.16 21.86 -1.70
N PRO A 87 20.25 22.65 -1.80
CA PRO A 87 21.53 22.32 -1.18
C PRO A 87 21.39 22.19 0.34
N ALA A 88 22.22 21.31 0.92
CA ALA A 88 22.41 21.20 2.36
C ALA A 88 22.62 22.60 2.93
N GLN A 89 21.63 23.10 3.67
CA GLN A 89 21.85 24.30 4.48
C GLN A 89 22.85 23.88 5.55
N PRO A 90 24.06 24.47 5.57
CA PRO A 90 24.98 24.26 6.68
C PRO A 90 24.23 24.70 7.92
N ILE A 91 24.14 23.80 8.88
CA ILE A 91 23.67 24.13 10.22
C ILE A 91 24.75 25.07 10.76
N GLU A 92 24.52 26.38 10.70
CA GLU A 92 25.32 27.36 11.43
C GLU A 92 25.17 26.98 12.91
N VAL A 93 26.21 26.36 13.45
CA VAL A 93 26.34 26.11 14.87
C VAL A 93 26.67 27.47 15.46
N ASP A 94 25.63 28.16 15.94
CA ASP A 94 25.75 29.33 16.80
C ASP A 94 26.83 29.02 17.85
N ASP A 95 27.85 29.88 17.88
CA ASP A 95 29.00 29.83 18.77
C ASP A 95 28.53 29.44 20.17
N ALA A 96 28.92 28.23 20.59
CA ALA A 96 28.84 27.85 21.98
C ALA A 96 29.70 28.86 22.74
N GLU A 97 29.05 29.79 23.43
CA GLU A 97 29.67 30.68 24.40
C GLU A 97 30.36 29.80 25.47
N VAL A 98 31.62 29.45 25.20
CA VAL A 98 32.52 28.86 26.17
C VAL A 98 32.90 29.99 27.11
N ARG A 99 32.10 30.14 28.15
CA ARG A 99 32.46 30.92 29.33
C ARG A 99 33.66 30.24 30.00
N SER A 100 34.86 30.58 29.56
CA SER A 100 36.10 30.25 30.26
C SER A 100 36.19 31.07 31.56
N VAL A 101 36.51 30.33 32.62
CA VAL A 101 36.64 30.72 34.04
C VAL A 101 37.69 31.79 34.30
#